data_AF-A0A954GYV5-F1
#
_entry.id   AF-A0A954GYV5-F1
#
_cell.length_a   1.000
_cell.length_b   1.000
_cell.length_c   1.000
_cell.angle_alpha   90.00
_cell.angle_beta   90.00
_cell.angle_gamma   90.00
#
_symmetry.space_group_name_H-M   'P 1'
#
loop_
_entity.id
_entity.type
_entity.pdbx_description
1 polymer ?
#
loop_
_entity_poly.entity_id
_entity_poly.type
_entity_poly.pdbx_seq_one_letter_code
_entity_poly.pdbx_strand_id
1 'polypeptide(L)'
;MDARIVLLPGDGIGPEIIAQAKRVLEVIGSRFGHSFDLPEHAIGGNAIDACGDPLPDETLKACKDSQAVLLGAVGGPKWDDPSAKTRPEKGLLKIRREMGLFANLRPTKTWDELVDASPLRREIVQGTDILFVRELTGGIYFGESGRKEHASGEEAWNVMTYTTGEIERVVRVAAEAARKRRGKLTSVDKANVLEVSRLWRQVAERVMKAEFPDVEYSVVLVDAMAMHLISRPRDFDVVVTGNLFGDILTDEASMLPGSLGLLPSASIGSEGPGLFEPIHGSAPDIAGKNLANPLATILAAAMMLRYSMNMNAEADAIED
;
A
#
# COMPACT_ATOMS: atom_id res chain seq x y z
N MET A 1 -8.24 13.30 22.29
CA MET A 1 -6.90 13.64 21.74
C MET A 1 -7.09 14.68 20.67
N ASP A 2 -6.13 15.60 20.52
CA ASP A 2 -6.08 16.51 19.37
C ASP A 2 -5.05 15.95 18.38
N ALA A 3 -5.47 15.60 17.17
CA ALA A 3 -4.57 15.05 16.14
C ALA A 3 -4.79 15.77 14.80
N ARG A 4 -3.69 16.06 14.11
CA ARG A 4 -3.68 16.65 12.77
C ARG A 4 -3.48 15.56 11.73
N ILE A 5 -4.46 15.39 10.86
CA ILE A 5 -4.46 14.40 9.77
C ILE A 5 -4.51 15.18 8.46
N VAL A 6 -3.45 15.09 7.66
CA VAL A 6 -3.44 15.73 6.35
C VAL A 6 -4.25 14.90 5.38
N LEU A 7 -5.23 15.54 4.74
CA LEU A 7 -6.01 14.96 3.68
C LEU A 7 -5.39 15.33 2.33
N LEU A 8 -5.15 14.33 1.49
CA LEU A 8 -4.67 14.49 0.12
C LEU A 8 -5.74 13.94 -0.84
N PRO A 9 -6.78 14.72 -1.18
CA PRO A 9 -7.85 14.28 -2.08
C PRO A 9 -7.33 13.70 -3.39
N GLY A 10 -6.36 14.37 -4.01
CA GLY A 10 -5.79 13.97 -5.30
C GLY A 10 -6.82 14.05 -6.43
N ASP A 11 -6.80 13.10 -7.36
CA ASP A 11 -7.44 13.15 -8.67
C ASP A 11 -8.68 12.25 -8.79
N GLY A 12 -9.51 12.50 -9.81
CA GLY A 12 -10.66 11.66 -10.15
C GLY A 12 -11.69 11.54 -9.01
N ILE A 13 -11.99 10.32 -8.56
CA ILE A 13 -12.91 10.06 -7.43
C ILE A 13 -12.31 10.40 -6.06
N GLY A 14 -11.01 10.70 -5.99
CA GLY A 14 -10.29 10.97 -4.75
C GLY A 14 -10.96 11.99 -3.82
N PRO A 15 -11.42 13.16 -4.31
CA PRO A 15 -12.21 14.11 -3.52
C PRO A 15 -13.52 13.56 -2.98
N GLU A 16 -14.25 12.74 -3.76
CA GLU A 16 -15.55 12.18 -3.35
C GLU A 16 -15.40 11.19 -2.18
N ILE A 17 -14.41 10.30 -2.28
CA ILE A 17 -14.17 9.25 -1.27
C ILE A 17 -13.51 9.82 0.00
N ILE A 18 -12.61 10.80 -0.13
CA ILE A 18 -11.99 11.49 1.02
C ILE A 18 -13.05 12.28 1.80
N ALA A 19 -14.00 12.91 1.11
CA ALA A 19 -15.10 13.58 1.78
C ALA A 19 -15.94 12.61 2.63
N GLN A 20 -16.14 11.36 2.21
CA GLN A 20 -16.84 10.36 3.03
C GLN A 20 -16.00 9.89 4.21
N ALA A 21 -14.72 9.62 4.02
CA ALA A 21 -13.82 9.23 5.11
C ALA A 21 -13.70 10.35 6.18
N LYS A 22 -13.63 11.62 5.75
CA LYS A 22 -13.68 12.80 6.63
C LYS A 22 -14.92 12.81 7.52
N ARG A 23 -16.11 12.59 6.94
CA ARG A 23 -17.37 12.51 7.71
C ARG A 23 -17.36 11.40 8.74
N VAL A 24 -16.80 10.22 8.40
CA VAL A 24 -16.66 9.12 9.36
C VAL A 24 -15.71 9.50 10.49
N LEU A 25 -14.56 10.12 10.18
CA LEU A 25 -13.60 10.59 11.19
C LEU A 25 -14.21 11.62 12.14
N GLU A 26 -15.04 12.56 11.64
CA GLU A 26 -15.74 13.54 12.48
C GLU A 26 -16.72 12.86 13.46
N VAL A 27 -17.44 11.84 13.00
CA VAL A 27 -18.34 11.03 13.84
C VAL A 27 -17.55 10.25 14.90
N ILE A 28 -16.44 9.62 14.51
CA ILE A 28 -15.56 8.87 15.42
C ILE A 28 -14.95 9.82 16.45
N GLY A 29 -14.46 10.99 16.03
CA GLY A 29 -13.95 12.02 16.93
C GLY A 29 -14.99 12.42 17.97
N SER A 30 -16.22 12.70 17.53
CA SER A 30 -17.32 13.05 18.43
C SER A 30 -17.70 11.90 19.39
N ARG A 31 -17.77 10.66 18.89
CA ARG A 31 -18.18 9.47 19.65
C ARG A 31 -17.19 9.11 20.76
N PHE A 32 -15.89 9.25 20.49
CA PHE A 32 -14.82 8.84 21.39
C PHE A 32 -14.14 10.02 22.13
N GLY A 33 -14.54 11.28 21.84
CA GLY A 33 -14.00 12.46 22.52
C GLY A 33 -12.63 12.92 21.99
N HIS A 34 -12.41 12.82 20.68
CA HIS A 34 -11.23 13.33 20.00
C HIS A 34 -11.58 14.53 19.11
N SER A 35 -10.58 15.39 18.90
CA SER A 35 -10.63 16.47 17.94
C SER A 35 -9.64 16.16 16.83
N PHE A 36 -10.12 16.15 15.58
CA PHE A 36 -9.29 15.93 14.41
C PHE A 36 -9.20 17.23 13.60
N ASP A 37 -7.99 17.77 13.45
CA ASP A 37 -7.71 18.83 12.46
C ASP A 37 -7.43 18.15 11.12
N LEU A 38 -8.24 18.46 10.10
CA LEU A 38 -8.26 17.76 8.82
C LEU A 38 -7.93 18.71 7.65
N PRO A 39 -6.72 19.31 7.60
CA PRO A 39 -6.34 20.20 6.50
C PRO A 39 -6.19 19.44 5.19
N GLU A 40 -6.70 20.01 4.11
CA GLU A 40 -6.58 19.47 2.76
C GLU A 40 -5.41 20.11 2.01
N HIS A 41 -4.60 19.30 1.33
CA HIS A 41 -3.46 19.73 0.53
C HIS A 41 -3.46 19.07 -0.85
N ALA A 42 -2.83 19.73 -1.83
CA ALA A 42 -2.79 19.29 -3.22
C ALA A 42 -1.70 18.22 -3.46
N ILE A 43 -2.04 17.19 -4.24
CA ILE A 43 -1.12 16.20 -4.79
C ILE A 43 -1.62 15.76 -6.17
N GLY A 44 -0.74 15.17 -6.98
CA GLY A 44 -1.11 14.51 -8.23
C GLY A 44 -1.39 15.49 -9.37
N GLY A 45 -2.31 15.12 -10.26
CA GLY A 45 -2.72 15.91 -11.40
C GLY A 45 -3.30 17.27 -11.02
N ASN A 46 -4.10 17.32 -9.96
CA ASN A 46 -4.65 18.56 -9.41
C ASN A 46 -3.55 19.53 -8.94
N ALA A 47 -2.45 19.02 -8.38
CA ALA A 47 -1.30 19.85 -8.03
C ALA A 47 -0.51 20.29 -9.28
N ILE A 48 -0.36 19.41 -10.28
CA ILE A 48 0.24 19.77 -11.57
C ILE A 48 -0.54 20.92 -12.22
N ASP A 49 -1.87 20.85 -12.23
CA ASP A 49 -2.72 21.88 -12.82
C ASP A 49 -2.60 23.22 -12.08
N ALA A 50 -2.47 23.18 -10.75
CA ALA A 50 -2.43 24.37 -9.92
C ALA A 50 -1.06 25.08 -9.94
N CYS A 51 0.04 24.32 -9.87
CA CYS A 51 1.38 24.89 -9.69
C CYS A 51 2.50 24.20 -10.50
N GLY A 52 2.16 23.24 -11.36
CA GLY A 52 3.13 22.53 -12.22
C GLY A 52 3.96 21.44 -11.52
N ASP A 53 3.70 21.15 -10.24
CA ASP A 53 4.40 20.13 -9.46
C ASP A 53 3.39 19.10 -8.91
N PRO A 54 3.56 17.79 -9.15
CA PRO A 54 2.69 16.76 -8.57
C PRO A 54 2.80 16.60 -7.05
N LEU A 55 3.84 17.15 -6.41
CA LEU A 55 3.96 17.19 -4.96
C LEU A 55 4.66 18.49 -4.53
N PRO A 56 3.87 19.56 -4.30
CA PRO A 56 4.37 20.84 -3.81
C PRO A 56 5.10 20.68 -2.47
N ASP A 57 6.15 21.49 -2.26
CA ASP A 57 6.95 21.42 -1.02
C ASP A 57 6.13 21.74 0.23
N GLU A 58 5.12 22.61 0.12
CA GLU A 58 4.18 22.90 1.21
C GLU A 58 3.35 21.68 1.62
N THR A 59 2.90 20.88 0.65
CA THR A 59 2.18 19.63 0.89
C THR A 59 3.07 18.65 1.63
N LEU A 60 4.31 18.46 1.14
CA LEU A 60 5.26 17.54 1.77
C LEU A 60 5.58 17.96 3.21
N LYS A 61 5.77 19.26 3.44
CA LYS A 61 6.01 19.80 4.78
C LYS A 61 4.81 19.52 5.70
N ALA A 62 3.59 19.82 5.26
CA ALA A 62 2.39 19.54 6.04
C ALA A 62 2.26 18.06 6.39
N CYS A 63 2.57 17.16 5.44
CA CYS A 63 2.56 15.72 5.66
C CYS A 63 3.57 15.30 6.74
N LYS A 64 4.81 15.80 6.69
CA LYS A 64 5.86 15.48 7.69
C LYS A 64 5.52 16.03 9.09
N ASP A 65 4.82 17.15 9.16
CA ASP A 65 4.42 17.81 10.42
C ASP A 65 3.11 17.25 11.01
N SER A 66 2.47 16.28 10.35
CA SER A 66 1.18 15.68 10.75
C SER A 66 1.34 14.43 11.61
N GLN A 67 0.23 13.95 12.19
CA GLN A 67 0.18 12.62 12.84
C GLN A 67 -0.06 11.49 11.83
N ALA A 68 -0.74 11.79 10.72
CA ALA A 68 -0.98 10.85 9.64
C ALA A 68 -1.42 11.57 8.36
N VAL A 69 -1.28 10.88 7.24
CA VAL A 69 -1.73 11.33 5.92
C VAL A 69 -2.78 10.36 5.38
N LEU A 70 -3.94 10.88 4.96
CA LEU A 70 -4.97 10.11 4.27
C LEU A 70 -5.08 10.60 2.82
N LEU A 71 -4.74 9.73 1.88
CA LEU A 71 -4.71 10.01 0.45
C LEU A 71 -5.89 9.35 -0.27
N GLY A 72 -6.49 10.07 -1.22
CA GLY A 72 -7.60 9.59 -2.06
C GLY A 72 -7.09 8.74 -3.22
N ALA A 73 -6.76 9.37 -4.33
CA ALA A 73 -6.15 8.70 -5.49
C ALA A 73 -5.33 9.69 -6.31
N VAL A 74 -4.40 9.22 -7.15
CA VAL A 74 -3.68 10.07 -8.12
C VAL A 74 -3.74 9.45 -9.51
N GLY A 75 -3.65 10.27 -10.55
CA GLY A 75 -3.58 9.83 -11.94
C GLY A 75 -4.82 10.18 -12.78
N GLY A 76 -4.67 10.12 -14.09
CA GLY A 76 -5.78 10.28 -15.03
C GLY A 76 -5.32 10.54 -16.47
N PRO A 77 -6.19 10.28 -17.48
CA PRO A 77 -5.86 10.36 -18.90
C PRO A 77 -5.26 11.69 -19.36
N LYS A 78 -5.58 12.78 -18.65
CA LYS A 78 -5.05 14.11 -18.93
C LYS A 78 -3.53 14.19 -18.82
N TRP A 79 -2.89 13.36 -17.99
CA TRP A 79 -1.46 13.40 -17.70
C TRP A 79 -0.70 12.12 -18.14
N ASP A 80 -1.28 11.34 -19.06
CA ASP A 80 -0.74 10.05 -19.50
C ASP A 80 0.21 10.12 -20.71
N ASP A 81 0.49 11.31 -21.22
CA ASP A 81 1.49 11.50 -22.28
C ASP A 81 2.87 10.98 -21.83
N PRO A 82 3.43 9.94 -22.48
CA PRO A 82 4.74 9.39 -22.12
C PRO A 82 5.89 10.39 -22.25
N SER A 83 5.71 11.46 -23.01
CA SER A 83 6.68 12.54 -23.20
C SER A 83 6.55 13.65 -22.15
N ALA A 84 5.53 13.61 -21.29
CA ALA A 84 5.31 14.61 -20.25
C ALA A 84 6.50 14.69 -19.28
N LYS A 85 6.92 15.93 -18.97
CA LYS A 85 8.02 16.20 -18.03
C LYS A 85 7.71 15.65 -16.63
N THR A 86 6.44 15.66 -16.24
CA THR A 86 5.98 15.17 -14.95
C THR A 86 4.65 14.43 -15.09
N ARG A 87 4.35 13.57 -14.12
CA ARG A 87 3.12 12.76 -14.05
C ARG A 87 2.64 12.66 -12.60
N PRO A 88 1.34 12.48 -12.34
CA PRO A 88 0.79 12.39 -10.98
C PRO A 88 1.50 11.34 -10.10
N GLU A 89 1.85 10.18 -10.67
CA GLU A 89 2.49 9.06 -9.97
C GLU A 89 3.89 9.43 -9.46
N LYS A 90 4.58 10.39 -10.09
CA LYS A 90 5.86 10.90 -9.58
C LYS A 90 5.69 11.55 -8.21
N GLY A 91 4.55 12.21 -7.95
CA GLY A 91 4.21 12.78 -6.65
C GLY A 91 4.05 11.69 -5.59
N LEU A 92 3.34 10.61 -5.91
CA LEU A 92 3.13 9.46 -5.01
C LEU A 92 4.43 8.73 -4.66
N LEU A 93 5.32 8.53 -5.64
CA LEU A 93 6.64 7.93 -5.38
C LEU A 93 7.54 8.88 -4.56
N LYS A 94 7.51 10.18 -4.86
CA LYS A 94 8.27 11.21 -4.13
C LYS A 94 7.84 11.26 -2.66
N ILE A 95 6.54 11.34 -2.36
CA ILE A 95 6.05 11.44 -0.98
C ILE A 95 6.41 10.19 -0.15
N ARG A 96 6.26 8.99 -0.70
CA ARG A 96 6.63 7.73 -0.04
C ARG A 96 8.11 7.70 0.33
N ARG A 97 8.99 8.12 -0.59
CA ARG A 97 10.43 8.20 -0.36
C ARG A 97 10.78 9.26 0.68
N GLU A 98 10.26 10.47 0.52
CA GLU A 98 10.57 11.62 1.36
C GLU A 98 10.07 11.47 2.80
N MET A 99 9.01 10.69 3.00
CA MET A 99 8.49 10.31 4.32
C MET A 99 9.09 9.00 4.86
N GLY A 100 9.96 8.32 4.10
CA GLY A 100 10.61 7.08 4.54
C GLY A 100 9.68 5.88 4.71
N LEU A 101 8.57 5.83 3.95
CA LEU A 101 7.50 4.84 4.09
C LEU A 101 7.85 3.54 3.38
N PHE A 102 8.71 2.71 3.99
CA PHE A 102 9.28 1.54 3.33
C PHE A 102 8.38 0.28 3.36
N ALA A 103 7.40 0.20 4.26
CA ALA A 103 6.54 -0.97 4.38
C ALA A 103 5.12 -0.63 3.95
N ASN A 104 4.64 -1.28 2.89
CA ASN A 104 3.25 -1.19 2.45
C ASN A 104 2.47 -2.42 2.95
N LEU A 105 1.47 -2.18 3.79
CA LEU A 105 0.56 -3.16 4.36
C LEU A 105 -0.73 -3.15 3.55
N ARG A 106 -1.07 -4.29 2.94
CA ARG A 106 -2.28 -4.50 2.15
C ARG A 106 -3.04 -5.72 2.66
N PRO A 107 -4.05 -5.54 3.55
CA PRO A 107 -4.92 -6.63 3.94
C PRO A 107 -5.83 -7.05 2.77
N THR A 108 -5.93 -8.35 2.54
CA THR A 108 -6.81 -8.97 1.55
C THR A 108 -7.70 -9.97 2.30
N LYS A 109 -8.92 -9.52 2.62
CA LYS A 109 -9.90 -10.30 3.36
C LYS A 109 -11.14 -10.55 2.51
N THR A 110 -11.72 -11.73 2.62
CA THR A 110 -13.03 -12.06 2.06
C THR A 110 -14.08 -11.94 3.16
N TRP A 111 -15.26 -11.44 2.80
CA TRP A 111 -16.44 -11.35 3.67
C TRP A 111 -17.50 -12.31 3.15
N ASP A 112 -18.20 -12.99 4.05
CA ASP A 112 -19.19 -14.02 3.67
C ASP A 112 -20.33 -13.44 2.82
N GLU A 113 -20.67 -12.17 3.07
CA GLU A 113 -21.68 -11.38 2.35
C GLU A 113 -21.24 -11.02 0.92
N LEU A 114 -19.93 -10.98 0.65
CA LEU A 114 -19.36 -10.47 -0.61
C LEU A 114 -18.56 -11.52 -1.38
N VAL A 115 -18.37 -12.71 -0.82
CA VAL A 115 -17.55 -13.76 -1.43
C VAL A 115 -18.05 -14.19 -2.82
N ASP A 116 -19.34 -14.01 -3.12
CA ASP A 116 -19.93 -14.25 -4.45
C ASP A 116 -19.51 -13.23 -5.52
N ALA A 117 -18.93 -12.09 -5.13
CA ALA A 117 -18.33 -11.15 -6.08
C ALA A 117 -16.98 -11.65 -6.61
N SER A 118 -16.35 -12.62 -5.93
CA SER A 118 -15.09 -13.19 -6.36
C SER A 118 -15.21 -13.88 -7.73
N PRO A 119 -14.21 -13.73 -8.62
CA PRO A 119 -14.18 -14.50 -9.87
C PRO A 119 -13.85 -15.98 -9.65
N LEU A 120 -13.49 -16.38 -8.42
CA LEU A 120 -13.11 -17.75 -8.07
C LEU A 120 -14.25 -18.46 -7.34
N ARG A 121 -14.21 -19.81 -7.32
CA ARG A 121 -15.23 -20.61 -6.63
C ARG A 121 -15.20 -20.34 -5.13
N ARG A 122 -16.38 -20.18 -4.51
CA ARG A 122 -16.53 -19.85 -3.08
C ARG A 122 -15.66 -20.74 -2.19
N GLU A 123 -15.66 -22.05 -2.40
CA GLU A 123 -14.94 -23.02 -1.55
C GLU A 123 -13.41 -22.86 -1.55
N ILE A 124 -12.87 -22.09 -2.50
CA ILE A 124 -11.45 -21.75 -2.60
C ILE A 124 -11.13 -20.49 -1.79
N VAL A 125 -11.92 -19.44 -1.96
CA VAL A 125 -11.63 -18.08 -1.46
C VAL A 125 -12.29 -17.76 -0.11
N GLN A 126 -13.38 -18.45 0.25
CA GLN A 126 -14.10 -18.14 1.50
C GLN A 126 -13.18 -18.36 2.71
N GLY A 127 -13.03 -17.31 3.53
CA GLY A 127 -12.15 -17.30 4.70
C GLY A 127 -10.71 -16.89 4.39
N THR A 128 -10.42 -16.43 3.17
CA THR A 128 -9.14 -15.77 2.87
C THR A 128 -9.00 -14.49 3.69
N ASP A 129 -7.87 -14.37 4.37
CA ASP A 129 -7.45 -13.22 5.17
C ASP A 129 -5.92 -13.17 5.18
N ILE A 130 -5.33 -12.48 4.20
CA ILE A 130 -3.88 -12.38 4.00
C ILE A 130 -3.47 -10.93 4.25
N LEU A 131 -2.39 -10.70 4.99
CA LEU A 131 -1.73 -9.40 5.04
C LEU A 131 -0.46 -9.44 4.20
N PHE A 132 -0.43 -8.66 3.12
CA PHE A 132 0.81 -8.43 2.39
C PHE A 132 1.61 -7.31 3.03
N VAL A 133 2.92 -7.52 3.16
CA VAL A 133 3.91 -6.52 3.56
C VAL A 133 4.93 -6.40 2.44
N ARG A 134 4.74 -5.37 1.62
CA ARG A 134 5.56 -5.07 0.45
C ARG A 134 6.63 -4.03 0.80
N GLU A 135 7.87 -4.27 0.40
CA GLU A 135 8.89 -3.21 0.41
C GLU A 135 8.52 -2.13 -0.62
N LEU A 136 8.52 -0.85 -0.23
CA LEU A 136 7.89 0.21 -1.01
C LEU A 136 8.86 1.28 -1.55
N THR A 137 10.08 1.37 -1.03
CA THR A 137 11.02 2.48 -1.28
C THR A 137 12.32 2.09 -1.97
N GLY A 138 12.53 0.80 -2.24
CA GLY A 138 13.70 0.27 -2.92
C GLY A 138 13.34 -0.63 -4.11
N GLY A 139 14.30 -1.47 -4.51
CA GLY A 139 14.13 -2.37 -5.64
C GLY A 139 14.15 -1.66 -6.99
N ILE A 140 13.58 -2.32 -8.01
CA ILE A 140 13.70 -1.91 -9.42
C ILE A 140 13.05 -0.55 -9.75
N TYR A 141 12.11 -0.08 -8.91
CA TYR A 141 11.41 1.19 -9.10
C TYR A 141 12.24 2.41 -8.72
N PHE A 142 13.25 2.22 -7.86
CA PHE A 142 14.11 3.29 -7.35
C PHE A 142 15.58 3.12 -7.78
N GLY A 143 15.92 1.98 -8.39
CA GLY A 143 17.25 1.74 -8.93
C GLY A 143 17.52 2.53 -10.21
N GLU A 144 18.80 2.58 -10.59
CA GLU A 144 19.22 3.24 -11.82
C GLU A 144 18.49 2.67 -13.04
N SER A 145 18.09 3.56 -13.94
CA SER A 145 17.43 3.19 -15.18
C SER A 145 17.84 4.15 -16.30
N GLY A 146 17.73 3.69 -17.54
CA GLY A 146 18.09 4.51 -18.68
C GLY A 146 17.83 3.83 -20.01
N ARG A 147 18.13 4.58 -21.07
CA ARG A 147 18.10 4.12 -22.46
C ARG A 147 19.37 4.58 -23.17
N LYS A 148 19.84 3.80 -24.14
CA LYS A 148 21.00 4.13 -24.99
C LYS A 148 20.83 3.52 -26.37
N GLU A 149 21.57 4.05 -27.34
CA GLU A 149 21.67 3.46 -28.67
C GLU A 149 22.35 2.09 -28.60
N HIS A 150 21.86 1.15 -29.39
CA HIS A 150 22.36 -0.22 -29.54
C HIS A 150 22.51 -0.56 -31.02
N ALA A 151 23.39 -1.52 -31.35
CA ALA A 151 23.67 -1.89 -32.74
C ALA A 151 22.41 -2.31 -33.54
N SER A 152 21.37 -2.76 -32.85
CA SER A 152 20.08 -3.18 -33.43
C SER A 152 18.91 -2.22 -33.15
N GLY A 153 19.17 -1.00 -32.67
CA GLY A 153 18.13 -0.04 -32.29
C GLY A 153 18.41 0.61 -30.94
N GLU A 154 17.52 0.43 -29.97
CA GLU A 154 17.66 0.98 -28.62
C GLU A 154 17.79 -0.14 -27.58
N GLU A 155 18.58 0.12 -26.53
CA GLU A 155 18.66 -0.68 -25.33
C GLU A 155 18.11 0.14 -24.15
N ALA A 156 17.27 -0.48 -23.33
CA ALA A 156 16.76 0.10 -22.08
C ALA A 156 17.10 -0.82 -20.91
N TRP A 157 17.35 -0.24 -19.73
CA TRP A 157 17.66 -1.00 -18.54
C TRP A 157 17.01 -0.42 -17.28
N ASN A 158 16.78 -1.30 -16.32
CA ASN A 158 16.43 -0.99 -14.95
C ASN A 158 17.26 -1.90 -14.03
N VAL A 159 17.78 -1.34 -12.94
CA VAL A 159 18.59 -2.08 -11.97
C VAL A 159 17.73 -2.38 -10.74
N MET A 160 17.61 -3.66 -10.38
CA MET A 160 16.98 -4.07 -9.12
C MET A 160 18.07 -4.24 -8.06
N THR A 161 18.01 -3.45 -6.99
CA THR A 161 18.96 -3.52 -5.86
C THR A 161 18.24 -3.48 -4.53
N TYR A 162 18.79 -4.21 -3.56
CA TYR A 162 18.43 -4.13 -2.16
C TYR A 162 19.68 -4.19 -1.29
N THR A 163 19.70 -3.37 -0.25
CA THR A 163 20.66 -3.48 0.84
C THR A 163 20.13 -4.40 1.94
N THR A 164 21.03 -4.95 2.74
CA THR A 164 20.65 -5.75 3.92
C THR A 164 19.69 -4.99 4.83
N GLY A 165 19.96 -3.70 5.11
CA GLY A 165 19.12 -2.89 6.00
C GLY A 165 17.69 -2.70 5.47
N GLU A 166 17.50 -2.56 4.15
CA GLU A 166 16.19 -2.45 3.53
C GLU A 166 15.37 -3.73 3.69
N ILE A 167 16.01 -4.89 3.56
CA ILE A 167 15.36 -6.19 3.72
C ILE A 167 15.02 -6.43 5.20
N GLU A 168 15.96 -6.18 6.11
CA GLU A 168 15.74 -6.44 7.53
C GLU A 168 14.53 -5.64 8.08
N ARG A 169 14.44 -4.34 7.78
CA ARG A 169 13.37 -3.49 8.32
C ARG A 169 11.98 -3.95 7.88
N VAL A 170 11.80 -4.35 6.62
CA VAL A 170 10.49 -4.80 6.12
C VAL A 170 10.13 -6.19 6.62
N VAL A 171 11.13 -7.08 6.77
CA VAL A 171 10.92 -8.42 7.35
C VAL A 171 10.52 -8.31 8.83
N ARG A 172 11.14 -7.41 9.61
CA ARG A 172 10.75 -7.17 11.01
C ARG A 172 9.29 -6.71 11.12
N VAL A 173 8.87 -5.75 10.30
CA VAL A 173 7.48 -5.29 10.25
C VAL A 173 6.53 -6.46 9.94
N ALA A 174 6.87 -7.30 8.96
CA ALA A 174 6.05 -8.45 8.60
C ALA A 174 6.00 -9.52 9.70
N ALA A 175 7.11 -9.79 10.37
CA ALA A 175 7.20 -10.76 11.45
C ALA A 175 6.42 -10.31 12.70
N GLU A 176 6.49 -9.02 13.06
CA GLU A 176 5.68 -8.43 14.11
C GLU A 176 4.19 -8.47 13.79
N ALA A 177 3.81 -8.23 12.53
CA ALA A 177 2.43 -8.38 12.09
C ALA A 177 1.97 -9.85 12.17
N ALA A 178 2.83 -10.80 11.79
CA ALA A 178 2.53 -12.23 11.90
C ALA A 178 2.31 -12.68 13.36
N ARG A 179 3.13 -12.20 14.30
CA ARG A 179 2.96 -12.45 15.75
C ARG A 179 1.59 -12.02 16.28
N LYS A 180 1.05 -10.92 15.77
CA LYS A 180 -0.27 -10.37 16.15
C LYS A 180 -1.43 -11.06 15.42
N ARG A 181 -1.14 -11.96 14.49
CA ARG A 181 -2.11 -12.68 13.66
C ARG A 181 -2.03 -14.19 13.95
N ARG A 182 -1.89 -15.04 12.93
CA ARG A 182 -1.87 -16.50 13.08
C ARG A 182 -0.46 -17.07 13.27
N GLY A 183 0.54 -16.20 13.48
CA GLY A 183 1.92 -16.60 13.75
C GLY A 183 2.63 -17.18 12.54
N LYS A 184 2.22 -16.87 11.30
CA LYS A 184 2.85 -17.39 10.08
C LYS A 184 3.33 -16.29 9.15
N LEU A 185 4.59 -16.40 8.72
CA LEU A 185 5.20 -15.52 7.73
C LEU A 185 5.70 -16.32 6.52
N THR A 186 5.25 -15.93 5.34
CA THR A 186 5.75 -16.45 4.06
C THR A 186 6.58 -15.37 3.36
N SER A 187 7.87 -15.61 3.17
CA SER A 187 8.72 -14.76 2.31
C SER A 187 8.61 -15.20 0.86
N VAL A 188 8.39 -14.25 -0.06
CA VAL A 188 8.28 -14.53 -1.49
C VAL A 188 9.43 -13.89 -2.26
N ASP A 189 10.11 -14.70 -3.07
CA ASP A 189 11.30 -14.27 -3.82
C ASP A 189 11.49 -15.02 -5.17
N LYS A 190 12.58 -14.76 -5.89
CA LYS A 190 13.03 -15.53 -7.06
C LYS A 190 14.49 -15.99 -6.94
N ALA A 191 14.88 -16.53 -5.78
CA ALA A 191 16.29 -16.84 -5.45
C ALA A 191 16.92 -17.94 -6.31
N ASN A 192 16.10 -18.73 -7.03
CA ASN A 192 16.60 -19.68 -8.02
C ASN A 192 17.21 -19.02 -9.26
N VAL A 193 16.96 -17.72 -9.49
CA VAL A 193 17.49 -16.97 -10.63
C VAL A 193 18.23 -15.71 -10.18
N LEU A 194 17.66 -14.91 -9.27
CA LEU A 194 18.13 -13.55 -8.99
C LEU A 194 19.03 -13.48 -7.76
N GLU A 195 20.20 -12.83 -7.90
CA GLU A 195 21.14 -12.62 -6.78
C GLU A 195 20.52 -11.74 -5.68
N VAL A 196 19.77 -10.70 -6.06
CA VAL A 196 19.01 -9.88 -5.11
C VAL A 196 18.00 -10.70 -4.28
N SER A 197 17.39 -11.73 -4.89
CA SER A 197 16.49 -12.62 -4.17
C SER A 197 17.23 -13.64 -3.30
N ARG A 198 18.46 -14.03 -3.65
CA ARG A 198 19.30 -14.85 -2.77
C ARG A 198 19.71 -14.08 -1.52
N LEU A 199 20.12 -12.81 -1.69
CA LEU A 199 20.39 -11.92 -0.55
C LEU A 199 19.13 -11.72 0.30
N TRP A 200 17.99 -11.44 -0.34
CA TRP A 200 16.69 -11.33 0.35
C TRP A 200 16.42 -12.53 1.24
N ARG A 201 16.49 -13.74 0.68
CA ARG A 201 16.25 -14.99 1.39
C ARG A 201 17.19 -15.18 2.58
N GLN A 202 18.50 -14.99 2.36
CA GLN A 202 19.51 -15.12 3.43
C GLN A 202 19.25 -14.15 4.58
N VAL A 203 18.91 -12.90 4.28
CA VAL A 203 18.65 -11.88 5.30
C VAL A 203 17.34 -12.17 6.03
N ALA A 204 16.27 -12.49 5.31
CA ALA A 204 14.97 -12.83 5.91
C ALA A 204 15.07 -14.04 6.84
N GLU A 205 15.72 -15.13 6.40
CA GLU A 205 15.96 -16.32 7.22
C GLU A 205 16.77 -16.00 8.48
N ARG A 206 17.82 -15.18 8.35
CA ARG A 206 18.64 -14.76 9.50
C ARG A 206 17.82 -13.96 10.52
N VAL A 207 17.04 -12.97 10.08
CA VAL A 207 16.19 -12.15 10.95
C VAL A 207 15.16 -13.02 11.66
N MET A 208 14.46 -13.88 10.93
CA MET A 208 13.44 -14.75 11.51
C MET A 208 14.02 -15.71 12.55
N LYS A 209 15.16 -16.33 12.26
CA LYS A 209 15.82 -17.23 13.21
C LYS A 209 16.34 -16.52 14.46
N ALA A 210 16.87 -15.31 14.31
CA ALA A 210 17.50 -14.60 15.41
C ALA A 210 16.50 -13.85 16.31
N GLU A 211 15.44 -13.30 15.72
CA GLU A 211 14.56 -12.33 16.38
C GLU A 211 13.11 -12.83 16.54
N PHE A 212 12.67 -13.79 15.72
CA PHE A 212 11.28 -14.29 15.65
C PHE A 212 11.17 -15.83 15.64
N PRO A 213 11.82 -16.55 16.58
CA PRO A 213 11.80 -18.02 16.59
C PRO A 213 10.42 -18.63 16.89
N ASP A 214 9.47 -17.82 17.36
CA ASP A 214 8.07 -18.15 17.66
C ASP A 214 7.13 -18.02 16.46
N VAL A 215 7.59 -17.44 15.34
CA VAL A 215 6.79 -17.29 14.11
C VAL A 215 7.16 -18.40 13.12
N GLU A 216 6.16 -19.12 12.62
CA GLU A 216 6.33 -20.10 11.54
C GLU A 216 6.80 -19.38 10.27
N TYR A 217 8.02 -19.68 9.82
CA TYR A 217 8.61 -19.06 8.63
C TYR A 217 8.67 -20.05 7.45
N SER A 218 8.21 -19.60 6.29
CA SER A 218 8.24 -20.35 5.03
C SER A 218 8.71 -19.48 3.88
N VAL A 219 9.17 -20.11 2.80
CA VAL A 219 9.62 -19.42 1.58
C VAL A 219 8.90 -20.00 0.37
N VAL A 220 8.42 -19.12 -0.51
CA VAL A 220 7.73 -19.49 -1.75
C VAL A 220 8.34 -18.69 -2.90
N LEU A 221 8.49 -19.31 -4.08
CA LEU A 221 8.91 -18.58 -5.28
C LEU A 221 7.73 -17.76 -5.84
N VAL A 222 7.98 -16.56 -6.35
CA VAL A 222 6.92 -15.64 -6.83
C VAL A 222 5.95 -16.26 -7.84
N ASP A 223 6.44 -17.10 -8.75
CA ASP A 223 5.61 -17.83 -9.71
C ASP A 223 4.72 -18.89 -9.06
N ALA A 224 5.25 -19.63 -8.07
CA ALA A 224 4.44 -20.55 -7.28
C ALA A 224 3.43 -19.80 -6.40
N MET A 225 3.79 -18.63 -5.88
CA MET A 225 2.91 -17.80 -5.07
C MET A 225 1.70 -17.34 -5.88
N ALA A 226 1.89 -16.85 -7.10
CA ALA A 226 0.79 -16.48 -8.00
C ALA A 226 -0.20 -17.65 -8.18
N MET A 227 0.32 -18.85 -8.47
CA MET A 227 -0.53 -20.05 -8.56
C MET A 227 -1.23 -20.39 -7.23
N HIS A 228 -0.58 -20.17 -6.09
CA HIS A 228 -1.14 -20.48 -4.77
C HIS A 228 -2.19 -19.48 -4.31
N LEU A 229 -2.10 -18.21 -4.70
CA LEU A 229 -3.16 -17.23 -4.45
C LEU A 229 -4.46 -17.63 -5.15
N ILE A 230 -4.38 -18.26 -6.32
CA ILE A 230 -5.56 -18.75 -7.04
C ILE A 230 -6.08 -20.07 -6.46
N SER A 231 -5.18 -21.00 -6.12
CA SER A 231 -5.57 -22.38 -5.78
C SER A 231 -5.84 -22.62 -4.29
N ARG A 232 -5.13 -21.91 -3.41
CA ARG A 232 -5.16 -22.12 -1.95
C ARG A 232 -4.83 -20.84 -1.15
N PRO A 233 -5.51 -19.71 -1.41
CA PRO A 233 -5.17 -18.44 -0.76
C PRO A 233 -5.30 -18.48 0.77
N ARG A 234 -6.13 -19.36 1.32
CA ARG A 234 -6.36 -19.53 2.77
C ARG A 234 -5.15 -20.06 3.53
N ASP A 235 -4.16 -20.63 2.84
CA ASP A 235 -2.95 -21.18 3.46
C ASP A 235 -2.05 -20.07 4.04
N PHE A 236 -2.18 -18.83 3.56
CA PHE A 236 -1.28 -17.73 3.89
C PHE A 236 -1.85 -16.82 4.98
N ASP A 237 -0.96 -16.30 5.83
CA ASP A 237 -1.29 -15.31 6.86
C ASP A 237 -0.64 -13.96 6.58
N VAL A 238 0.67 -13.86 6.79
CA VAL A 238 1.45 -12.67 6.40
C VAL A 238 2.42 -13.05 5.28
N VAL A 239 2.47 -12.23 4.25
CA VAL A 239 3.34 -12.42 3.08
C VAL A 239 4.27 -11.24 2.98
N VAL A 240 5.59 -11.47 2.96
CA VAL A 240 6.59 -10.40 2.79
C VAL A 240 7.35 -10.58 1.48
N THR A 241 7.52 -9.49 0.73
CA THR A 241 8.25 -9.54 -0.55
C THR A 241 8.78 -8.17 -1.00
N GLY A 242 9.68 -8.20 -1.99
CA GLY A 242 10.25 -7.00 -2.60
C GLY A 242 9.25 -6.23 -3.45
N ASN A 243 9.61 -4.99 -3.81
CA ASN A 243 8.69 -3.99 -4.35
C ASN A 243 7.92 -4.44 -5.60
N LEU A 244 8.62 -4.88 -6.64
CA LEU A 244 7.99 -5.34 -7.90
C LEU A 244 7.08 -6.56 -7.68
N PHE A 245 7.54 -7.55 -6.91
CA PHE A 245 6.75 -8.75 -6.67
C PHE A 245 5.52 -8.45 -5.82
N GLY A 246 5.66 -7.59 -4.81
CA GLY A 246 4.55 -7.17 -3.97
C GLY A 246 3.51 -6.38 -4.75
N ASP A 247 3.94 -5.53 -5.69
CA ASP A 247 3.04 -4.83 -6.60
C ASP A 247 2.12 -5.81 -7.32
N ILE A 248 2.71 -6.77 -8.03
CA ILE A 248 1.98 -7.75 -8.84
C ILE A 248 1.10 -8.65 -7.97
N LEU A 249 1.65 -9.23 -6.90
CA LEU A 249 0.93 -10.21 -6.08
C LEU A 249 -0.20 -9.57 -5.28
N THR A 250 -0.05 -8.31 -4.85
CA THR A 250 -1.13 -7.63 -4.12
C THR A 250 -2.28 -7.25 -5.03
N ASP A 251 -2.00 -6.87 -6.28
CA ASP A 251 -3.04 -6.64 -7.27
C ASP A 251 -3.73 -7.97 -7.68
N GLU A 252 -2.99 -9.08 -7.80
CA GLU A 252 -3.59 -10.41 -7.99
C GLU A 252 -4.49 -10.79 -6.81
N ALA A 253 -3.99 -10.62 -5.58
CA ALA A 253 -4.75 -10.92 -4.36
C ALA A 253 -5.98 -10.02 -4.20
N SER A 254 -5.92 -8.78 -4.69
CA SER A 254 -7.04 -7.83 -4.64
C SER A 254 -8.29 -8.33 -5.38
N MET A 255 -8.12 -9.27 -6.30
CA MET A 255 -9.24 -9.90 -6.99
C MET A 255 -9.94 -10.99 -6.18
N LEU A 256 -9.31 -11.52 -5.13
CA LEU A 256 -9.88 -12.61 -4.33
C LEU A 256 -11.20 -12.23 -3.66
N PRO A 257 -11.37 -11.04 -3.06
CA PRO A 257 -12.65 -10.60 -2.51
C PRO A 257 -13.66 -10.15 -3.56
N GLY A 258 -13.25 -9.98 -4.82
CA GLY A 258 -14.13 -9.60 -5.93
C GLY A 258 -14.46 -8.11 -6.04
N SER A 259 -13.92 -7.27 -5.15
CA SER A 259 -14.15 -5.81 -5.20
C SER A 259 -12.92 -5.03 -4.76
N LEU A 260 -12.33 -4.29 -5.71
CA LEU A 260 -11.24 -3.34 -5.46
C LEU A 260 -11.64 -2.21 -4.51
N GLY A 261 -12.94 -1.88 -4.46
CA GLY A 261 -13.49 -0.82 -3.62
C GLY A 261 -13.50 -1.12 -2.11
N LEU A 262 -12.98 -2.28 -1.69
CA LEU A 262 -12.96 -2.73 -0.29
C LEU A 262 -11.55 -2.79 0.32
N LEU A 263 -10.52 -2.45 -0.46
CA LEU A 263 -9.15 -2.79 -0.11
C LEU A 263 -8.37 -1.52 0.29
N PRO A 264 -8.16 -1.32 1.60
CA PRO A 264 -7.32 -0.24 2.10
C PRO A 264 -5.84 -0.62 2.00
N SER A 265 -4.97 0.37 2.17
CA SER A 265 -3.55 0.13 2.39
C SER A 265 -2.95 1.16 3.34
N ALA A 266 -1.86 0.75 3.98
CA ALA A 266 -1.04 1.61 4.83
C ALA A 266 0.42 1.56 4.36
N SER A 267 1.04 2.71 4.21
CA SER A 267 2.46 2.86 3.94
C SER A 267 3.11 3.47 5.18
N ILE A 268 3.98 2.70 5.83
CA ILE A 268 4.58 3.06 7.13
C ILE A 268 6.11 3.06 7.05
N GLY A 269 6.72 3.98 7.79
CA GLY A 269 8.16 4.06 8.01
C GLY A 269 8.57 3.53 9.39
N SER A 270 9.84 3.73 9.77
CA SER A 270 10.33 3.38 11.11
C SER A 270 9.79 4.34 12.18
N GLU A 271 9.64 5.61 11.79
CA GLU A 271 9.22 6.72 12.63
C GLU A 271 8.36 7.67 11.79
N GLY A 272 7.56 8.50 12.48
CA GLY A 272 6.77 9.55 11.84
C GLY A 272 5.41 9.09 11.31
N PRO A 273 4.69 10.00 10.62
CA PRO A 273 3.34 9.75 10.15
C PRO A 273 3.31 8.68 9.05
N GLY A 274 2.31 7.80 9.12
CA GLY A 274 1.98 6.89 8.01
C GLY A 274 1.18 7.58 6.92
N LEU A 275 1.18 6.99 5.71
CA LEU A 275 0.29 7.36 4.62
C LEU A 275 -0.71 6.23 4.36
N PHE A 276 -1.99 6.56 4.35
CA PHE A 276 -3.08 5.61 4.23
C PHE A 276 -3.90 5.94 2.99
N GLU A 277 -4.19 4.95 2.16
CA GLU A 277 -4.85 5.15 0.87
C GLU A 277 -5.62 3.89 0.46
N PRO A 278 -6.73 4.01 -0.29
CA PRO A 278 -7.31 2.87 -0.98
C PRO A 278 -6.34 2.37 -2.05
N ILE A 279 -6.40 1.07 -2.40
CA ILE A 279 -5.53 0.56 -3.49
C ILE A 279 -6.05 0.91 -4.89
N HIS A 280 -7.33 1.25 -5.03
CA HIS A 280 -7.93 1.52 -6.32
C HIS A 280 -7.44 2.86 -6.89
N GLY A 281 -7.38 2.96 -8.22
CA GLY A 281 -6.99 4.20 -8.89
C GLY A 281 -8.05 5.30 -8.82
N SER A 282 -7.82 6.37 -9.59
CA SER A 282 -8.66 7.58 -9.59
C SER A 282 -9.99 7.44 -10.33
N ALA A 283 -10.24 6.33 -11.02
CA ALA A 283 -11.52 6.01 -11.72
C ALA A 283 -12.15 7.24 -12.44
N PRO A 284 -11.42 7.88 -13.38
CA PRO A 284 -11.80 9.16 -13.98
C PRO A 284 -13.10 9.09 -14.79
N ASP A 285 -13.49 7.90 -15.23
CA ASP A 285 -14.73 7.61 -15.95
C ASP A 285 -15.99 7.75 -15.09
N ILE A 286 -15.87 7.62 -13.76
CA ILE A 286 -16.99 7.77 -12.81
C ILE A 286 -16.87 8.99 -11.89
N ALA A 287 -15.78 9.75 -11.99
CA ALA A 287 -15.56 10.97 -11.20
C ALA A 287 -16.70 11.99 -11.38
N GLY A 288 -17.17 12.55 -10.27
CA GLY A 288 -18.26 13.52 -10.18
C GLY A 288 -19.66 12.95 -10.42
N LYS A 289 -19.79 11.61 -10.54
CA LYS A 289 -21.09 10.94 -10.78
C LYS A 289 -21.72 10.38 -9.52
N ASN A 290 -21.08 10.51 -8.35
CA ASN A 290 -21.56 9.93 -7.09
C ASN A 290 -21.78 8.41 -7.19
N LEU A 291 -20.84 7.73 -7.87
CA LEU A 291 -20.84 6.27 -8.07
C LEU A 291 -19.67 5.58 -7.36
N ALA A 292 -18.69 6.35 -6.86
CA ALA A 292 -17.51 5.81 -6.22
C ALA A 292 -17.85 5.07 -4.92
N ASN A 293 -17.22 3.92 -4.71
CA ASN A 293 -17.30 3.19 -3.44
C ASN A 293 -16.29 3.77 -2.43
N PRO A 294 -16.73 4.40 -1.32
CA PRO A 294 -15.82 5.03 -0.37
C PRO A 294 -15.22 4.05 0.67
N LEU A 295 -15.65 2.79 0.69
CA LEU A 295 -15.33 1.86 1.78
C LEU A 295 -13.83 1.60 1.92
N ALA A 296 -13.08 1.45 0.83
CA ALA A 296 -11.63 1.30 0.89
C ALA A 296 -10.94 2.50 1.58
N THR A 297 -11.37 3.73 1.31
CA THR A 297 -10.82 4.94 1.95
C THR A 297 -11.23 5.04 3.41
N ILE A 298 -12.47 4.65 3.75
CA ILE A 298 -12.95 4.58 5.13
C ILE A 298 -12.14 3.55 5.93
N LEU A 299 -11.91 2.37 5.37
CA LEU A 299 -11.07 1.33 5.97
C LEU A 299 -9.59 1.77 6.05
N ALA A 300 -9.10 2.58 5.10
CA ALA A 300 -7.78 3.18 5.20
C ALA A 300 -7.69 4.16 6.38
N ALA A 301 -8.77 4.89 6.68
CA ALA A 301 -8.87 5.71 7.89
C ALA A 301 -8.90 4.85 9.18
N ALA A 302 -9.52 3.67 9.17
CA ALA A 302 -9.42 2.73 10.28
C ALA A 302 -7.98 2.24 10.49
N MET A 303 -7.29 1.84 9.41
CA MET A 303 -5.86 1.51 9.46
C MET A 303 -5.03 2.67 10.00
N MET A 304 -5.34 3.91 9.61
CA MET A 304 -4.66 5.12 10.09
C MET A 304 -4.75 5.27 11.61
N LEU A 305 -5.96 5.19 12.17
CA LEU A 305 -6.20 5.26 13.61
C LEU A 305 -5.42 4.14 14.33
N ARG A 306 -5.43 2.92 13.77
CA ARG A 306 -4.75 1.76 14.35
C ARG A 306 -3.23 1.89 14.34
N TYR A 307 -2.63 2.15 13.18
CA TYR A 307 -1.19 2.04 12.97
C TYR A 307 -0.42 3.32 13.32
N SER A 308 -1.01 4.51 13.15
CA SER A 308 -0.32 5.78 13.46
C SER A 308 -0.70 6.36 14.83
N MET A 309 -1.86 6.00 15.38
CA MET A 309 -2.36 6.61 16.63
C MET A 309 -2.63 5.61 17.76
N ASN A 310 -2.48 4.30 17.51
CA ASN A 310 -2.81 3.23 18.46
C ASN A 310 -4.27 3.25 18.94
N MET A 311 -5.18 3.84 18.17
CA MET A 311 -6.60 4.00 18.45
C MET A 311 -7.37 2.78 17.95
N ASN A 312 -7.13 1.64 18.61
CA ASN A 312 -7.69 0.34 18.19
C ASN A 312 -9.21 0.28 18.30
N ALA A 313 -9.79 0.80 19.40
CA ALA A 313 -11.24 0.75 19.61
C ALA A 313 -12.00 1.61 18.59
N GLU A 314 -11.40 2.72 18.18
CA GLU A 314 -11.94 3.63 17.18
C GLU A 314 -11.84 3.04 15.77
N ALA A 315 -10.73 2.37 15.46
CA ALA A 315 -10.58 1.61 14.23
C ALA A 315 -11.58 0.45 14.14
N ASP A 316 -11.73 -0.33 15.20
CA ASP A 316 -12.69 -1.43 15.29
C ASP A 316 -14.13 -0.92 15.05
N ALA A 317 -14.48 0.25 15.61
CA ALA A 317 -15.80 0.86 15.40
C ALA A 317 -16.08 1.40 13.99
N ILE A 318 -15.06 1.54 13.13
CA ILE A 318 -15.22 1.82 11.70
C ILE A 318 -15.37 0.51 10.91
N GLU A 319 -14.69 -0.54 11.36
CA GLU A 319 -14.69 -1.87 10.72
C GLU A 319 -15.99 -2.63 10.95
N ASP A 320 -16.63 -2.43 12.11
CA ASP A 320 -17.95 -2.97 12.51
C ASP A 320 -19.14 -2.23 11.87
#